data_AF-A0A7S2XXZ2-F1
#
_entry.id   AF-A0A7S2XXZ2-F1
#
_cell.length_a   1.000
_cell.length_b   1.000
_cell.length_c   1.000
_cell.angle_alpha   90.00
_cell.angle_beta   90.00
_cell.angle_gamma   90.00
#
_symmetry.space_group_name_H-M   'P 1'
#
loop_
_entity.id
_entity.type
_entity.pdbx_description
1 polymer ?
#
loop_
_entity_poly.entity_id
_entity_poly.type
_entity_poly.pdbx_seq_one_letter_code
_entity_poly.pdbx_strand_id
1 'polypeptide(L)'
;DSDGDGVLDCFDTCPNDPSKTSSSGLCGCGVAEDDSDADGTPDCNETCDSDPNKTSPGTCGCGEADTDSDADGTADCNDDCPNDPLKTSPGSCDCGTSDDDSDGDGVADCIDSCPNDPMKDSDVDTDGDGVLDCHDKCPDDPDKINPQQCGCGEAEVDDDNDFVMNCMDVCPSDPNKKKEEGQCGCGQDETDTDGDGTPDCIDKCEHDPDKINPGQCGCGTPDLDSDGDGFLACQEECTDDPLKTQPGVCGCGNPDVDSDSDGLLDCEEECIDDPDKTEPGDCGCGNPDVDTDNDGLLDCFDECPEDPNDTDGDGMQDCKDCCPEDPEKTALGQCGCGIEDIDTDSDGTADCNDDCPESPIKTFPGYCGCDVEDTDSDGDGVFDCNEECIDDKHKRHPGICGCGVSDNDQDGDGTPDCLEDCDSDPLKIYAGECGCGVKDIDTDGDGILDCNEECYENPMKTAPGVCGCDDLDVNTDGDMILDCEDECPLDENKTEPGDCGCGVSDDDDDKDGTPNCEDMCPLDMNKTEPGECGCGESDDDDDHDGIPNCKDFIVACDEAAVICPVDTEC
;
A
#
# COMPACT_ATOMS: atom_id res chain seq x y z
N ASP A 1 71.61 -117.85 35.86
CA ASP A 1 71.70 -118.99 36.80
C ASP A 1 72.53 -118.70 38.06
N SER A 2 72.72 -117.43 38.41
CA SER A 2 72.95 -117.01 39.79
C SER A 2 71.64 -116.92 40.61
N ASP A 3 70.50 -116.90 39.93
CA ASP A 3 69.11 -116.84 40.42
C ASP A 3 68.31 -118.15 40.22
N GLY A 4 68.53 -118.87 39.12
CA GLY A 4 67.97 -120.22 38.89
C GLY A 4 66.92 -120.31 37.76
N ASP A 5 66.95 -119.38 36.80
CA ASP A 5 66.01 -119.32 35.67
C ASP A 5 66.28 -120.35 34.56
N GLY A 6 67.51 -120.88 34.47
CA GLY A 6 67.99 -121.80 33.44
C GLY A 6 68.82 -121.16 32.31
N VAL A 7 69.08 -119.84 32.35
CA VAL A 7 69.98 -119.12 31.45
C VAL A 7 71.34 -118.88 32.14
N LEU A 8 72.43 -118.78 31.39
CA LEU A 8 73.75 -118.46 31.95
C LEU A 8 73.94 -116.94 32.08
N ASP A 9 74.52 -116.47 33.18
CA ASP A 9 74.69 -115.05 33.55
C ASP A 9 75.38 -114.16 32.49
N CYS A 10 76.04 -114.76 31.50
CA CYS A 10 76.68 -114.07 30.37
C CYS A 10 75.79 -113.95 29.11
N PHE A 11 74.59 -114.53 29.14
CA PHE A 11 73.55 -114.45 28.11
C PHE A 11 72.19 -113.98 28.65
N ASP A 12 72.00 -114.03 29.97
CA ASP A 12 70.87 -113.41 30.64
C ASP A 12 71.00 -111.87 30.64
N THR A 13 69.86 -111.21 30.48
CA THR A 13 69.77 -109.74 30.53
C THR A 13 69.66 -109.23 31.96
N CYS A 14 69.16 -110.06 32.88
CA CYS A 14 68.93 -109.75 34.28
C CYS A 14 69.44 -110.86 35.23
N PRO A 15 70.78 -111.09 35.37
CA PRO A 15 71.39 -112.26 36.05
C PRO A 15 71.11 -112.49 37.55
N ASN A 16 70.13 -111.81 38.13
CA ASN A 16 69.68 -111.93 39.51
C ASN A 16 68.13 -111.79 39.64
N ASP A 17 67.39 -111.82 38.54
CA ASP A 17 65.92 -111.74 38.48
C ASP A 17 65.37 -112.87 37.58
N PRO A 18 64.94 -114.00 38.18
CA PRO A 18 64.53 -115.18 37.43
C PRO A 18 63.19 -115.02 36.71
N SER A 19 62.59 -113.81 36.71
CA SER A 19 61.42 -113.48 35.89
C SER A 19 61.77 -112.80 34.55
N LYS A 20 63.00 -112.31 34.35
CA LYS A 20 63.36 -111.41 33.23
C LYS A 20 64.56 -111.86 32.37
N THR A 21 64.52 -113.14 31.98
CA THR A 21 65.63 -113.87 31.31
C THR A 21 66.15 -113.27 29.99
N SER A 22 65.29 -112.62 29.20
CA SER A 22 65.55 -112.29 27.79
C SER A 22 65.39 -110.81 27.44
N SER A 23 64.91 -109.99 28.39
CA SER A 23 64.84 -108.54 28.32
C SER A 23 64.53 -107.98 29.71
N SER A 24 65.00 -106.79 30.03
CA SER A 24 64.78 -106.16 31.33
C SER A 24 63.35 -105.64 31.60
N GLY A 25 62.42 -105.80 30.65
CA GLY A 25 61.12 -105.13 30.68
C GLY A 25 61.25 -103.60 30.59
N LEU A 26 60.15 -102.89 30.83
CA LEU A 26 60.10 -101.43 30.92
C LEU A 26 60.58 -100.94 32.30
N CYS A 27 60.35 -101.71 33.36
CA CYS A 27 60.72 -101.35 34.75
C CYS A 27 62.18 -101.69 35.11
N GLY A 28 62.89 -102.41 34.26
CA GLY A 28 64.23 -102.91 34.57
C GLY A 28 64.24 -104.20 35.40
N CYS A 29 65.42 -104.77 35.58
CA CYS A 29 65.62 -106.02 36.32
C CYS A 29 65.25 -105.87 37.82
N GLY A 30 64.48 -106.82 38.36
CA GLY A 30 64.15 -106.90 39.79
C GLY A 30 62.91 -106.09 40.22
N VAL A 31 62.15 -105.53 39.28
CA VAL A 31 60.90 -104.79 39.50
C VAL A 31 59.78 -105.46 38.71
N ALA A 32 58.58 -105.58 39.26
CA ALA A 32 57.44 -106.11 38.53
C ALA A 32 56.99 -105.16 37.40
N GLU A 33 56.38 -105.70 36.35
CA GLU A 33 55.71 -104.91 35.30
C GLU A 33 54.20 -104.84 35.66
N ASP A 34 53.92 -104.33 36.86
CA ASP A 34 52.56 -104.07 37.32
C ASP A 34 52.07 -102.74 36.70
N ASP A 35 50.77 -102.69 36.41
CA ASP A 35 50.03 -101.60 35.76
C ASP A 35 48.68 -101.55 36.50
N SER A 36 48.58 -100.62 37.45
CA SER A 36 47.59 -100.65 38.53
C SER A 36 46.21 -100.09 38.15
N ASP A 37 46.10 -99.30 37.08
CA ASP A 37 44.84 -98.75 36.57
C ASP A 37 44.49 -99.13 35.12
N ALA A 38 45.43 -99.75 34.39
CA ALA A 38 45.32 -100.18 33.00
C ALA A 38 45.35 -99.06 31.93
N ASP A 39 46.03 -97.94 32.20
CA ASP A 39 46.52 -96.97 31.21
C ASP A 39 47.33 -97.64 30.08
N GLY A 40 48.18 -98.62 30.45
CA GLY A 40 49.16 -99.26 29.57
C GLY A 40 50.60 -98.80 29.80
N THR A 41 50.80 -97.82 30.69
CA THR A 41 52.07 -97.49 31.34
C THR A 41 52.19 -98.30 32.64
N PRO A 42 53.35 -98.93 32.94
CA PRO A 42 53.53 -99.62 34.21
C PRO A 42 53.96 -98.65 35.32
N ASP A 43 53.45 -98.87 36.54
CA ASP A 43 53.60 -98.03 37.75
C ASP A 43 55.05 -97.50 37.95
N CYS A 44 56.03 -98.32 37.60
CA CYS A 44 57.47 -98.05 37.73
C CYS A 44 58.02 -96.89 36.86
N ASN A 45 57.30 -96.48 35.81
CA ASN A 45 57.73 -95.47 34.82
C ASN A 45 56.91 -94.18 34.89
N GLU A 46 56.01 -94.08 35.85
CA GLU A 46 55.12 -92.95 36.02
C GLU A 46 55.07 -92.47 37.47
N THR A 47 54.03 -91.72 37.84
CA THR A 47 53.88 -91.11 39.17
C THR A 47 52.43 -90.99 39.64
N CYS A 48 51.49 -91.66 38.95
CA CYS A 48 50.06 -91.58 39.18
C CYS A 48 49.40 -92.96 39.04
N ASP A 49 49.98 -93.95 39.73
CA ASP A 49 49.75 -95.41 39.74
C ASP A 49 48.29 -95.87 40.05
N SER A 50 47.27 -95.08 39.72
CA SER A 50 45.83 -95.19 40.03
C SER A 50 44.92 -94.19 39.27
N ASP A 51 45.44 -93.37 38.34
CA ASP A 51 44.66 -92.45 37.48
C ASP A 51 44.90 -92.75 35.98
N PRO A 52 44.02 -93.54 35.33
CA PRO A 52 44.18 -94.01 33.94
C PRO A 52 43.94 -92.92 32.88
N ASN A 53 44.05 -91.64 33.27
CA ASN A 53 44.02 -90.47 32.39
C ASN A 53 45.31 -89.64 32.47
N LYS A 54 46.21 -89.92 33.43
CA LYS A 54 47.42 -89.13 33.70
C LYS A 54 48.57 -90.00 34.20
N THR A 55 49.63 -90.16 33.41
CA THR A 55 50.90 -90.74 33.88
C THR A 55 51.77 -89.78 34.72
N SER A 56 51.26 -88.57 35.02
CA SER A 56 51.94 -87.61 35.91
C SER A 56 50.96 -86.59 36.51
N PRO A 57 51.20 -86.07 37.74
CA PRO A 57 50.18 -85.33 38.51
C PRO A 57 49.55 -84.08 37.89
N GLY A 58 50.14 -83.49 36.84
CA GLY A 58 49.64 -82.23 36.27
C GLY A 58 49.66 -81.08 37.30
N THR A 59 48.59 -80.28 37.31
CA THR A 59 48.41 -79.11 38.19
C THR A 59 47.46 -79.42 39.36
N CYS A 60 46.46 -80.27 39.15
CA CYS A 60 45.48 -80.69 40.16
C CYS A 60 45.88 -81.92 40.99
N GLY A 61 46.93 -82.65 40.59
CA GLY A 61 47.25 -83.97 41.14
C GLY A 61 46.68 -85.11 40.28
N CYS A 62 47.03 -86.35 40.65
CA CYS A 62 46.43 -87.55 40.06
C CYS A 62 44.97 -87.68 40.54
N GLY A 63 44.06 -88.06 39.64
CA GLY A 63 42.66 -88.36 39.94
C GLY A 63 41.67 -87.21 39.73
N GLU A 64 42.15 -85.97 39.61
CA GLU A 64 41.34 -84.78 39.33
C GLU A 64 41.79 -84.15 38.00
N ALA A 65 40.85 -83.79 37.13
CA ALA A 65 41.17 -83.27 35.80
C ALA A 65 41.80 -81.87 35.87
N ASP A 66 42.84 -81.61 35.07
CA ASP A 66 43.41 -80.26 34.87
C ASP A 66 42.51 -79.43 33.93
N THR A 67 41.21 -79.36 34.25
CA THR A 67 40.25 -78.51 33.57
C THR A 67 40.46 -77.06 33.99
N ASP A 68 40.34 -76.15 33.04
CA ASP A 68 40.32 -74.70 33.19
C ASP A 68 39.04 -74.28 32.45
N SER A 69 37.99 -73.97 33.21
CA SER A 69 36.61 -73.89 32.71
C SER A 69 36.26 -72.55 32.04
N ASP A 70 37.01 -71.49 32.32
CA ASP A 70 36.83 -70.15 31.74
C ASP A 70 38.02 -69.65 30.88
N ALA A 71 39.17 -70.33 30.95
CA ALA A 71 40.42 -70.05 30.25
C ALA A 71 41.26 -68.87 30.80
N ASP A 72 41.17 -68.58 32.10
CA ASP A 72 42.10 -67.75 32.88
C ASP A 72 43.57 -68.24 32.75
N GLY A 73 43.78 -69.56 32.77
CA GLY A 73 45.09 -70.20 32.90
C GLY A 73 45.32 -70.92 34.23
N THR A 74 44.39 -70.77 35.18
CA THR A 74 44.32 -71.51 36.45
C THR A 74 43.34 -72.68 36.30
N ALA A 75 43.72 -73.87 36.77
CA ALA A 75 42.85 -75.04 36.70
C ALA A 75 41.83 -75.04 37.86
N ASP A 76 40.59 -75.45 37.60
CA ASP A 76 39.40 -75.38 38.48
C ASP A 76 39.62 -75.91 39.91
N CYS A 77 40.60 -76.78 40.09
CA CYS A 77 41.01 -77.41 41.36
C CYS A 77 41.86 -76.51 42.29
N ASN A 78 42.44 -75.44 41.73
CA ASN A 78 43.28 -74.45 42.42
C ASN A 78 42.72 -73.03 42.26
N ASP A 79 41.53 -72.89 41.67
CA ASP A 79 40.82 -71.64 41.48
C ASP A 79 39.63 -71.55 42.44
N ASP A 80 39.53 -70.45 43.20
CA ASP A 80 38.39 -70.20 44.09
C ASP A 80 37.18 -69.57 43.32
N CYS A 81 37.36 -69.23 42.04
CA CYS A 81 36.41 -68.63 41.10
C CYS A 81 36.42 -69.29 39.69
N PRO A 82 36.25 -70.62 39.55
CA PRO A 82 36.49 -71.38 38.30
C PRO A 82 35.47 -71.18 37.15
N ASN A 83 34.82 -70.00 37.08
CA ASN A 83 33.94 -69.57 35.99
C ASN A 83 34.08 -68.04 35.70
N ASP A 84 35.11 -67.36 36.25
CA ASP A 84 35.37 -65.92 36.08
C ASP A 84 36.77 -65.68 35.49
N PRO A 85 36.90 -65.49 34.16
CA PRO A 85 38.20 -65.39 33.47
C PRO A 85 38.96 -64.07 33.73
N LEU A 86 38.59 -63.34 34.78
CA LEU A 86 39.24 -62.13 35.28
C LEU A 86 39.71 -62.25 36.73
N LYS A 87 39.34 -63.32 37.47
CA LYS A 87 39.67 -63.52 38.88
C LYS A 87 39.90 -65.00 39.21
N THR A 88 41.08 -65.31 39.74
CA THR A 88 41.37 -66.63 40.36
C THR A 88 40.95 -66.73 41.84
N SER A 89 40.28 -65.68 42.36
CA SER A 89 39.83 -65.62 43.76
C SER A 89 38.74 -64.55 43.97
N PRO A 90 37.80 -64.70 44.93
CA PRO A 90 36.57 -63.89 44.98
C PRO A 90 36.76 -62.38 45.17
N GLY A 91 37.86 -61.94 45.79
CA GLY A 91 38.07 -60.52 46.10
C GLY A 91 37.11 -59.99 47.16
N SER A 92 36.58 -58.79 46.94
CA SER A 92 35.58 -58.12 47.80
C SER A 92 34.15 -58.26 47.26
N CYS A 93 34.01 -58.37 45.94
CA CYS A 93 32.74 -58.39 45.21
C CYS A 93 32.24 -59.79 44.82
N ASP A 94 32.88 -60.84 45.35
CA ASP A 94 32.79 -62.22 44.88
C ASP A 94 33.18 -62.40 43.38
N CYS A 95 33.17 -63.65 42.90
CA CYS A 95 33.45 -63.99 41.51
C CYS A 95 32.38 -63.41 40.56
N GLY A 96 32.78 -62.92 39.40
CA GLY A 96 31.91 -62.43 38.32
C GLY A 96 31.52 -60.95 38.42
N THR A 97 32.03 -60.23 39.43
CA THR A 97 31.86 -58.78 39.64
C THR A 97 33.24 -58.17 39.85
N SER A 98 33.59 -57.06 39.19
CA SER A 98 34.90 -56.44 39.39
C SER A 98 35.04 -55.81 40.78
N ASP A 99 36.23 -55.91 41.37
CA ASP A 99 36.61 -55.17 42.59
C ASP A 99 37.08 -53.75 42.24
N ASP A 100 36.35 -53.08 41.34
CA ASP A 100 36.61 -51.67 41.02
C ASP A 100 36.20 -50.78 42.21
N ASP A 101 36.96 -49.70 42.38
CA ASP A 101 36.82 -48.66 43.39
C ASP A 101 36.87 -47.34 42.59
N SER A 102 35.69 -46.87 42.19
CA SER A 102 35.52 -45.84 41.15
C SER A 102 35.95 -44.43 41.59
N ASP A 103 36.02 -44.18 42.90
CA ASP A 103 36.34 -42.87 43.49
C ASP A 103 37.62 -42.87 44.34
N GLY A 104 38.01 -44.01 44.92
CA GLY A 104 39.25 -44.20 45.65
C GLY A 104 39.15 -44.15 47.18
N ASP A 105 37.97 -44.30 47.79
CA ASP A 105 37.84 -44.39 49.26
C ASP A 105 38.49 -45.68 49.84
N GLY A 106 38.45 -46.79 49.09
CA GLY A 106 38.96 -48.11 49.50
C GLY A 106 37.89 -49.15 49.88
N VAL A 107 36.63 -48.89 49.57
CA VAL A 107 35.51 -49.84 49.45
C VAL A 107 35.28 -50.06 47.93
N ALA A 108 34.82 -51.25 47.54
CA ALA A 108 34.56 -51.55 46.13
C ALA A 108 33.10 -51.25 45.76
N ASP A 109 32.86 -50.78 44.53
CA ASP A 109 31.56 -50.28 44.01
C ASP A 109 30.36 -51.23 44.26
N CYS A 110 30.63 -52.52 44.39
CA CYS A 110 29.67 -53.60 44.59
C CYS A 110 29.11 -53.71 46.03
N ILE A 111 29.82 -53.17 47.02
CA ILE A 111 29.51 -53.24 48.46
C ILE A 111 29.50 -51.87 49.13
N ASP A 112 29.84 -50.81 48.38
CA ASP A 112 29.69 -49.44 48.81
C ASP A 112 28.23 -48.94 48.67
N SER A 113 27.83 -48.06 49.59
CA SER A 113 26.57 -47.32 49.55
C SER A 113 26.60 -46.15 48.57
N CYS A 114 27.78 -45.57 48.31
CA CYS A 114 27.95 -44.29 47.60
C CYS A 114 29.01 -44.32 46.46
N PRO A 115 28.95 -45.22 45.44
CA PRO A 115 30.11 -45.67 44.62
C PRO A 115 30.80 -44.65 43.66
N ASN A 116 30.68 -43.36 43.92
CA ASN A 116 31.26 -42.24 43.18
C ASN A 116 31.71 -41.09 44.11
N ASP A 117 31.81 -41.30 45.44
CA ASP A 117 32.14 -40.28 46.44
C ASP A 117 33.49 -40.56 47.14
N PRO A 118 34.60 -39.87 46.75
CA PRO A 118 35.98 -40.23 47.06
C PRO A 118 36.42 -39.96 48.52
N MET A 119 35.48 -39.90 49.47
CA MET A 119 35.75 -39.63 50.88
C MET A 119 35.40 -40.83 51.75
N LYS A 120 36.41 -41.36 52.44
CA LYS A 120 36.28 -42.53 53.33
C LYS A 120 35.46 -42.34 54.62
N ASP A 121 34.59 -41.34 54.61
CA ASP A 121 33.80 -40.78 55.69
C ASP A 121 32.44 -40.29 55.10
N SER A 122 32.06 -40.67 53.86
CA SER A 122 30.77 -40.32 53.19
C SER A 122 29.65 -41.36 53.40
N ASP A 123 29.98 -42.47 54.08
CA ASP A 123 29.04 -43.31 54.85
C ASP A 123 28.53 -42.55 56.13
N VAL A 124 28.62 -41.22 56.09
CA VAL A 124 28.09 -40.25 57.06
C VAL A 124 26.72 -39.75 56.60
N ASP A 125 25.93 -39.53 57.63
CA ASP A 125 24.65 -38.84 57.68
C ASP A 125 24.97 -37.58 58.52
N THR A 126 25.25 -36.46 57.83
CA THR A 126 25.93 -35.29 58.44
C THR A 126 25.04 -34.57 59.46
N ASP A 127 23.72 -34.59 59.26
CA ASP A 127 22.75 -33.95 60.14
C ASP A 127 22.03 -34.91 61.12
N GLY A 128 21.91 -36.20 60.78
CA GLY A 128 21.36 -37.27 61.63
C GLY A 128 19.93 -37.71 61.28
N ASP A 129 19.41 -37.38 60.10
CA ASP A 129 18.10 -37.79 59.55
C ASP A 129 17.96 -39.32 59.38
N GLY A 130 19.04 -40.00 58.98
CA GLY A 130 19.08 -41.42 58.66
C GLY A 130 19.24 -41.77 57.18
N VAL A 131 19.41 -40.76 56.30
CA VAL A 131 19.88 -40.90 54.92
C VAL A 131 21.35 -40.46 54.82
N LEU A 132 22.14 -41.14 53.99
CA LEU A 132 23.54 -40.79 53.75
C LEU A 132 23.65 -39.57 52.83
N ASP A 133 24.65 -38.72 53.06
CA ASP A 133 24.86 -37.45 52.33
C ASP A 133 24.84 -37.61 50.79
N CYS A 134 25.31 -38.75 50.27
CA CYS A 134 25.34 -39.05 48.83
C CYS A 134 23.95 -39.35 48.21
N HIS A 135 22.97 -39.72 49.05
CA HIS A 135 21.58 -39.97 48.68
C HIS A 135 20.65 -38.81 49.06
N ASP A 136 21.08 -37.97 49.99
CA ASP A 136 20.36 -36.77 50.38
C ASP A 136 20.49 -35.64 49.35
N LYS A 137 19.56 -34.69 49.37
CA LYS A 137 19.65 -33.43 48.61
C LYS A 137 19.77 -32.20 49.49
N CYS A 138 19.83 -32.41 50.80
CA CYS A 138 19.98 -31.44 51.86
C CYS A 138 20.83 -31.98 53.03
N PRO A 139 22.10 -32.40 52.84
CA PRO A 139 22.90 -33.06 53.89
C PRO A 139 23.26 -32.23 55.15
N ASP A 140 22.63 -31.07 55.33
CA ASP A 140 22.80 -30.14 56.46
C ASP A 140 21.44 -29.86 57.17
N ASP A 141 20.34 -30.56 56.81
CA ASP A 141 18.96 -30.29 57.25
C ASP A 141 18.23 -31.56 57.75
N PRO A 142 18.27 -31.86 59.07
CA PRO A 142 17.77 -33.11 59.63
C PRO A 142 16.24 -33.20 59.70
N ASP A 143 15.52 -32.21 59.16
CA ASP A 143 14.07 -32.23 58.95
C ASP A 143 13.68 -32.48 57.47
N LYS A 144 14.63 -32.58 56.51
CA LYS A 144 14.31 -32.74 55.06
C LYS A 144 15.36 -33.48 54.19
N ILE A 145 15.06 -34.73 53.81
CA ILE A 145 15.77 -35.48 52.72
C ILE A 145 15.75 -34.78 51.33
N ASN A 146 14.87 -33.80 51.13
CA ASN A 146 14.71 -33.09 49.85
C ASN A 146 14.34 -31.61 50.04
N PRO A 147 14.88 -30.68 49.23
CA PRO A 147 14.68 -29.24 49.38
C PRO A 147 13.24 -28.73 49.17
N GLN A 148 12.34 -29.59 48.68
CA GLN A 148 10.90 -29.30 48.52
C GLN A 148 10.61 -27.94 47.87
N GLN A 149 10.05 -26.96 48.59
CA GLN A 149 9.82 -25.61 48.08
C GLN A 149 10.82 -24.62 48.69
N CYS A 150 10.98 -24.60 50.01
CA CYS A 150 11.81 -23.59 50.68
C CYS A 150 13.32 -23.79 50.55
N GLY A 151 13.78 -24.91 49.99
CA GLY A 151 15.18 -25.32 50.08
C GLY A 151 15.46 -26.10 51.37
N CYS A 152 16.74 -26.35 51.62
CA CYS A 152 17.24 -26.98 52.83
C CYS A 152 17.38 -25.95 53.95
N GLY A 153 17.04 -26.31 55.19
CA GLY A 153 17.19 -25.51 56.41
C GLY A 153 16.05 -24.52 56.69
N GLU A 154 15.09 -24.37 55.77
CA GLU A 154 13.98 -23.41 55.87
C GLU A 154 12.64 -24.13 56.01
N ALA A 155 11.84 -23.77 57.02
CA ALA A 155 10.61 -24.48 57.34
C ALA A 155 9.50 -24.29 56.28
N GLU A 156 8.81 -25.38 55.93
CA GLU A 156 7.64 -25.36 55.04
C GLU A 156 6.41 -24.83 55.82
N VAL A 157 6.33 -23.52 56.02
CA VAL A 157 5.22 -22.81 56.69
C VAL A 157 4.57 -21.76 55.78
N ASP A 158 3.28 -21.55 56.00
CA ASP A 158 2.37 -20.60 55.31
C ASP A 158 1.54 -19.95 56.44
N ASP A 159 1.96 -18.77 56.89
CA ASP A 159 1.44 -18.14 58.13
C ASP A 159 0.09 -17.43 57.93
N ASP A 160 -0.22 -16.93 56.73
CA ASP A 160 -1.48 -16.26 56.39
C ASP A 160 -2.49 -17.14 55.65
N ASN A 161 -2.08 -18.38 55.29
CA ASN A 161 -2.87 -19.46 54.71
C ASN A 161 -3.28 -19.20 53.26
N ASP A 162 -2.38 -18.62 52.48
CA ASP A 162 -2.64 -18.11 51.13
C ASP A 162 -2.21 -19.05 49.99
N PHE A 163 -1.55 -20.17 50.34
CA PHE A 163 -0.94 -21.18 49.48
C PHE A 163 0.40 -20.80 48.82
N VAL A 164 1.05 -19.73 49.26
CA VAL A 164 2.50 -19.49 49.07
C VAL A 164 3.21 -19.72 50.40
N MET A 165 4.31 -20.46 50.39
CA MET A 165 5.10 -20.71 51.60
C MET A 165 5.94 -19.47 51.93
N ASN A 166 6.11 -19.13 53.22
CA ASN A 166 6.79 -17.92 53.71
C ASN A 166 8.17 -17.64 53.06
N CYS A 167 8.88 -18.70 52.65
CA CYS A 167 10.20 -18.66 52.00
C CYS A 167 10.16 -18.20 50.54
N MET A 168 9.00 -18.26 49.89
CA MET A 168 8.74 -17.78 48.53
C MET A 168 7.84 -16.54 48.50
N ASP A 169 7.13 -16.24 49.59
CA ASP A 169 6.27 -15.07 49.67
C ASP A 169 7.08 -13.79 49.91
N VAL A 170 6.67 -12.72 49.22
CA VAL A 170 7.17 -11.37 49.44
C VAL A 170 6.53 -10.74 50.67
N CYS A 171 5.31 -11.17 51.03
CA CYS A 171 4.54 -10.71 52.17
C CYS A 171 3.98 -11.87 53.03
N PRO A 172 4.82 -12.60 53.81
CA PRO A 172 4.43 -13.77 54.64
C PRO A 172 3.48 -13.50 55.83
N SER A 173 2.57 -12.54 55.71
CA SER A 173 1.56 -12.15 56.71
C SER A 173 0.37 -11.39 56.08
N ASP A 174 0.26 -11.34 54.75
CA ASP A 174 -0.78 -10.66 53.98
C ASP A 174 -1.24 -11.55 52.81
N PRO A 175 -2.37 -12.28 52.98
CA PRO A 175 -2.78 -13.37 52.07
C PRO A 175 -3.28 -12.89 50.70
N ASN A 176 -3.12 -11.60 50.42
CA ASN A 176 -3.42 -10.94 49.16
C ASN A 176 -2.15 -10.64 48.33
N LYS A 177 -0.94 -10.74 48.91
CA LYS A 177 0.30 -10.15 48.34
C LYS A 177 1.46 -11.10 47.99
N LYS A 178 1.25 -12.42 48.03
CA LYS A 178 1.91 -13.57 47.31
C LYS A 178 3.26 -13.44 46.58
N LYS A 179 3.54 -12.34 45.88
CA LYS A 179 4.56 -12.22 44.82
C LYS A 179 5.19 -10.85 44.65
N GLU A 180 4.47 -9.78 45.02
CA GLU A 180 4.86 -8.39 44.79
C GLU A 180 4.28 -7.58 45.96
N GLU A 181 5.09 -6.73 46.59
CA GLU A 181 4.72 -6.03 47.84
C GLU A 181 3.63 -4.96 47.68
N GLY A 182 3.24 -4.65 46.43
CA GLY A 182 2.39 -3.53 46.07
C GLY A 182 3.11 -2.18 46.19
N GLN A 183 2.39 -1.08 46.03
CA GLN A 183 2.92 0.27 46.27
C GLN A 183 2.90 0.63 47.76
N CYS A 184 2.02 0.02 48.56
CA CYS A 184 1.93 0.24 50.00
C CYS A 184 2.89 -0.62 50.84
N GLY A 185 3.47 -1.68 50.26
CA GLY A 185 4.13 -2.74 51.01
C GLY A 185 3.14 -3.69 51.72
N CYS A 186 3.68 -4.71 52.36
CA CYS A 186 2.90 -5.80 52.97
C CYS A 186 1.96 -5.35 54.11
N GLY A 187 0.73 -5.87 54.12
CA GLY A 187 -0.23 -5.67 55.21
C GLY A 187 -0.97 -4.33 55.15
N GLN A 188 -1.02 -3.68 53.99
CA GLN A 188 -1.75 -2.44 53.70
C GLN A 188 -2.57 -2.60 52.42
N ASP A 189 -3.83 -2.19 52.43
CA ASP A 189 -4.71 -2.26 51.26
C ASP A 189 -4.24 -1.27 50.17
N GLU A 190 -4.13 -1.75 48.92
CA GLU A 190 -3.87 -0.92 47.73
C GLU A 190 -5.17 -0.18 47.30
N THR A 191 -5.80 0.52 48.23
CA THR A 191 -6.99 1.35 47.95
C THR A 191 -6.55 2.67 47.32
N ASP A 192 -7.26 3.08 46.29
CA ASP A 192 -7.12 4.35 45.57
C ASP A 192 -8.50 5.03 45.65
N THR A 193 -8.61 6.06 46.48
CA THR A 193 -9.89 6.67 46.89
C THR A 193 -10.43 7.68 45.87
N ASP A 194 -9.57 8.32 45.06
CA ASP A 194 -9.98 9.31 44.05
C ASP A 194 -9.79 8.87 42.59
N GLY A 195 -8.92 7.90 42.32
CA GLY A 195 -8.70 7.29 41.01
C GLY A 195 -7.49 7.81 40.22
N ASP A 196 -6.56 8.53 40.86
CA ASP A 196 -5.28 9.01 40.29
C ASP A 196 -4.35 7.86 39.82
N GLY A 197 -4.44 6.68 40.43
CA GLY A 197 -3.54 5.55 40.22
C GLY A 197 -2.44 5.40 41.28
N THR A 198 -2.49 6.20 42.35
CA THR A 198 -1.56 6.16 43.49
C THR A 198 -2.33 5.80 44.75
N PRO A 199 -2.08 4.62 45.36
CA PRO A 199 -2.82 4.20 46.54
C PRO A 199 -2.65 5.13 47.76
N ASP A 200 -3.74 5.27 48.54
CA ASP A 200 -3.93 6.15 49.71
C ASP A 200 -2.80 6.09 50.76
N CYS A 201 -2.04 4.98 50.76
CA CYS A 201 -0.93 4.70 51.67
C CYS A 201 0.38 5.47 51.36
N ILE A 202 0.57 5.89 50.10
CA ILE A 202 1.76 6.61 49.61
C ILE A 202 1.43 7.96 48.97
N ASP A 203 0.19 8.14 48.54
CA ASP A 203 -0.36 9.46 48.30
C ASP A 203 -0.46 10.26 49.63
N LYS A 204 -0.44 11.58 49.53
CA LYS A 204 -0.56 12.55 50.62
C LYS A 204 -1.80 13.44 50.46
N CYS A 205 -2.66 13.16 49.48
CA CYS A 205 -3.81 13.98 49.14
C CYS A 205 -5.17 13.26 49.16
N GLU A 206 -5.20 11.92 49.00
CA GLU A 206 -6.25 10.88 49.19
C GLU A 206 -7.67 11.17 48.66
N HIS A 207 -7.92 12.34 48.09
CA HIS A 207 -9.21 12.88 47.65
C HIS A 207 -9.03 13.94 46.53
N ASP A 208 -7.87 14.02 45.88
CA ASP A 208 -7.47 15.03 44.88
C ASP A 208 -6.80 14.36 43.66
N PRO A 209 -7.59 13.90 42.67
CA PRO A 209 -7.10 13.05 41.58
C PRO A 209 -6.21 13.78 40.55
N ASP A 210 -5.87 15.05 40.81
CA ASP A 210 -4.88 15.83 40.05
C ASP A 210 -3.51 15.92 40.77
N LYS A 211 -3.34 15.39 42.00
CA LYS A 211 -2.09 15.48 42.77
C LYS A 211 -1.79 14.36 43.79
N ILE A 212 -0.71 13.62 43.52
CA ILE A 212 -0.05 12.72 44.50
C ILE A 212 0.67 13.40 45.69
N ASN A 213 0.77 14.74 45.73
CA ASN A 213 1.53 15.49 46.73
C ASN A 213 0.96 16.91 46.90
N PRO A 214 0.92 17.51 48.11
CA PRO A 214 0.24 18.79 48.34
C PRO A 214 0.90 20.03 47.69
N GLY A 215 2.04 19.88 47.02
CA GLY A 215 2.75 20.99 46.36
C GLY A 215 3.03 22.18 47.28
N GLN A 216 2.67 23.38 46.80
CA GLN A 216 2.74 24.64 47.54
C GLN A 216 1.35 25.20 47.90
N CYS A 217 0.31 24.83 47.13
CA CYS A 217 -1.09 25.24 47.33
C CYS A 217 -1.91 24.33 48.25
N GLY A 218 -1.40 23.15 48.60
CA GLY A 218 -2.18 22.08 49.21
C GLY A 218 -2.84 21.15 48.18
N CYS A 219 -3.56 20.15 48.68
CA CYS A 219 -4.42 19.28 47.86
C CYS A 219 -5.75 20.00 47.55
N GLY A 220 -6.36 19.68 46.41
CA GLY A 220 -7.63 20.22 45.90
C GLY A 220 -7.51 21.60 45.27
N THR A 221 -6.29 22.11 45.05
CA THR A 221 -6.02 23.43 44.46
C THR A 221 -4.75 23.35 43.59
N PRO A 222 -4.80 23.50 42.26
CA PRO A 222 -3.64 23.29 41.39
C PRO A 222 -2.49 24.27 41.69
N ASP A 223 -1.24 23.79 41.63
CA ASP A 223 -0.05 24.64 41.68
C ASP A 223 0.18 25.29 40.30
N LEU A 224 -0.71 26.20 39.91
CA LEU A 224 -0.62 26.95 38.65
C LEU A 224 -0.25 28.41 38.88
N ASP A 225 0.76 28.84 38.15
CA ASP A 225 1.03 30.24 37.79
C ASP A 225 0.10 30.57 36.60
N SER A 226 -0.93 31.40 36.84
CA SER A 226 -2.02 31.61 35.89
C SER A 226 -1.74 32.69 34.86
N ASP A 227 -0.92 33.69 35.21
CA ASP A 227 -0.62 34.86 34.39
C ASP A 227 0.87 34.98 33.98
N GLY A 228 1.77 34.29 34.68
CA GLY A 228 3.19 34.15 34.33
C GLY A 228 4.16 35.02 35.12
N ASP A 229 3.75 35.61 36.25
CA ASP A 229 4.60 36.47 37.09
C ASP A 229 5.67 35.68 37.91
N GLY A 230 5.42 34.38 38.15
CA GLY A 230 6.30 33.47 38.89
C GLY A 230 5.89 33.18 40.35
N PHE A 231 4.78 33.73 40.83
CA PHE A 231 4.05 33.23 41.98
C PHE A 231 3.07 32.11 41.57
N LEU A 232 2.14 31.75 42.45
CA LEU A 232 1.14 30.70 42.20
C LEU A 232 -0.18 31.24 42.71
N ALA A 233 -1.27 31.03 41.96
CA ALA A 233 -2.59 31.64 42.20
C ALA A 233 -3.22 31.37 43.58
N CYS A 234 -2.64 30.48 44.38
CA CYS A 234 -3.02 30.19 45.77
C CYS A 234 -2.24 31.00 46.83
N GLN A 235 -1.20 31.74 46.44
CA GLN A 235 -0.27 32.48 47.32
C GLN A 235 -0.48 34.00 47.24
N GLU A 236 -1.42 34.44 46.41
CA GLU A 236 -1.68 35.83 46.06
C GLU A 236 -3.19 36.11 45.97
N GLU A 237 -3.54 37.39 45.85
CA GLU A 237 -4.94 37.84 45.80
C GLU A 237 -5.38 38.28 44.39
N CYS A 238 -4.46 38.24 43.42
CA CYS A 238 -4.63 38.71 42.05
C CYS A 238 -4.15 37.65 41.06
N THR A 239 -4.99 36.66 40.76
CA THR A 239 -4.61 35.44 40.02
C THR A 239 -4.54 35.57 38.50
N ASP A 240 -4.66 36.79 37.98
CA ASP A 240 -4.81 37.10 36.55
C ASP A 240 -4.14 38.46 36.18
N ASP A 241 -3.23 38.97 37.02
CA ASP A 241 -2.53 40.25 36.84
C ASP A 241 -1.00 40.07 37.04
N PRO A 242 -0.22 39.83 35.97
CA PRO A 242 1.20 39.50 36.06
C PRO A 242 2.10 40.71 36.40
N LEU A 243 1.51 41.78 36.92
CA LEU A 243 2.20 42.95 37.47
C LEU A 243 1.90 43.17 38.97
N LYS A 244 0.96 42.41 39.57
CA LYS A 244 0.56 42.55 40.98
C LYS A 244 0.18 41.22 41.64
N THR A 245 0.90 40.85 42.69
CA THR A 245 0.49 39.77 43.62
C THR A 245 -0.51 40.22 44.70
N GLN A 246 -0.85 41.51 44.77
CA GLN A 246 -1.81 42.08 45.72
C GLN A 246 -2.62 43.22 45.08
N PRO A 247 -3.89 43.47 45.44
CA PRO A 247 -4.77 44.34 44.66
C PRO A 247 -4.42 45.84 44.71
N GLY A 248 -3.55 46.27 45.61
CA GLY A 248 -3.22 47.69 45.77
C GLY A 248 -4.43 48.52 46.22
N VAL A 249 -4.65 49.65 45.56
CA VAL A 249 -5.87 50.48 45.70
C VAL A 249 -6.78 50.25 44.50
N CYS A 250 -6.21 50.23 43.29
CA CYS A 250 -6.94 50.12 42.02
C CYS A 250 -7.52 48.73 41.70
N GLY A 251 -7.26 47.73 42.56
CA GLY A 251 -7.58 46.33 42.30
C GLY A 251 -6.54 45.65 41.40
N CYS A 252 -6.78 44.37 41.14
CA CYS A 252 -6.03 43.58 40.16
C CYS A 252 -6.39 44.02 38.73
N GLY A 253 -5.41 44.07 37.83
CA GLY A 253 -5.56 44.41 36.41
C GLY A 253 -5.42 45.90 36.08
N ASN A 254 -5.43 46.78 37.09
CA ASN A 254 -5.29 48.23 36.94
C ASN A 254 -4.01 48.70 37.68
N PRO A 255 -3.05 49.39 37.04
CA PRO A 255 -1.84 49.83 37.72
C PRO A 255 -2.16 50.89 38.80
N ASP A 256 -1.51 50.83 39.97
CA ASP A 256 -1.56 51.91 40.97
C ASP A 256 -0.60 53.04 40.53
N VAL A 257 -1.04 53.82 39.55
CA VAL A 257 -0.33 54.98 38.98
C VAL A 257 -1.12 56.26 39.25
N ASP A 258 -0.37 57.36 39.31
CA ASP A 258 -0.78 58.76 39.47
C ASP A 258 -0.13 59.47 38.28
N SER A 259 -0.87 59.58 37.17
CA SER A 259 -0.32 59.92 35.85
C SER A 259 -0.01 61.41 35.67
N ASP A 260 -0.78 62.30 36.30
CA ASP A 260 -0.60 63.76 36.24
C ASP A 260 0.09 64.38 37.48
N SER A 261 0.18 63.63 38.59
CA SER A 261 0.73 64.05 39.90
C SER A 261 -0.15 65.00 40.73
N ASP A 262 -1.49 64.95 40.60
CA ASP A 262 -2.45 65.58 41.54
C ASP A 262 -2.42 64.93 42.93
N GLY A 263 -2.23 63.60 42.99
CA GLY A 263 -2.12 62.80 44.22
C GLY A 263 -3.29 61.84 44.52
N LEU A 264 -4.27 61.73 43.63
CA LEU A 264 -5.12 60.55 43.46
C LEU A 264 -4.39 59.47 42.65
N LEU A 265 -5.11 58.41 42.27
CA LEU A 265 -4.63 57.38 41.36
C LEU A 265 -5.59 57.31 40.17
N ASP A 266 -5.09 56.94 38.99
CA ASP A 266 -5.80 56.85 37.69
C ASP A 266 -7.10 55.99 37.71
N CYS A 267 -7.40 55.34 38.83
CA CYS A 267 -8.50 54.41 39.07
C CYS A 267 -9.55 54.91 40.09
N GLU A 268 -9.24 55.96 40.87
CA GLU A 268 -10.16 56.63 41.81
C GLU A 268 -10.67 57.98 41.24
N GLU A 269 -10.44 58.21 39.95
CA GLU A 269 -10.37 59.53 39.32
C GLU A 269 -10.82 59.40 37.84
N GLU A 270 -11.46 60.42 37.26
CA GLU A 270 -12.09 60.34 35.91
C GLU A 270 -11.32 61.10 34.81
N CYS A 271 -10.23 61.81 35.15
CA CYS A 271 -9.55 62.76 34.28
C CYS A 271 -8.04 62.58 34.03
N ILE A 272 -7.33 61.73 34.77
CA ILE A 272 -5.98 61.08 34.64
C ILE A 272 -4.77 61.80 34.02
N ASP A 273 -4.97 62.84 33.21
CA ASP A 273 -3.98 63.67 32.50
C ASP A 273 -4.15 65.17 32.86
N ASP A 274 -5.09 65.55 33.75
CA ASP A 274 -5.46 66.95 34.07
C ASP A 274 -5.37 67.28 35.59
N PRO A 275 -4.21 67.75 36.08
CA PRO A 275 -3.94 67.90 37.51
C PRO A 275 -4.62 69.11 38.16
N ASP A 276 -5.54 69.78 37.45
CA ASP A 276 -6.46 70.79 37.98
C ASP A 276 -7.94 70.26 38.10
N LYS A 277 -8.25 69.02 37.65
CA LYS A 277 -9.60 68.39 37.69
C LYS A 277 -9.57 66.88 38.01
N THR A 278 -10.37 66.46 39.00
CA THR A 278 -10.56 65.03 39.35
C THR A 278 -11.86 64.40 38.82
N GLU A 279 -12.76 65.24 38.29
CA GLU A 279 -14.03 64.88 37.65
C GLU A 279 -14.14 65.73 36.36
N PRO A 280 -14.75 65.24 35.26
CA PRO A 280 -14.74 65.95 33.98
C PRO A 280 -15.42 67.32 34.01
N GLY A 281 -16.32 67.56 34.98
CA GLY A 281 -17.20 68.73 34.97
C GLY A 281 -18.16 68.68 33.79
N ASP A 282 -18.58 69.87 33.34
CA ASP A 282 -19.41 69.99 32.14
C ASP A 282 -18.52 70.07 30.88
N CYS A 283 -17.36 70.74 30.95
CA CYS A 283 -16.44 70.96 29.83
C CYS A 283 -15.47 69.80 29.50
N GLY A 284 -15.49 68.72 30.29
CA GLY A 284 -14.52 67.64 30.19
C GLY A 284 -13.14 67.98 30.78
N CYS A 285 -12.31 66.95 30.90
CA CYS A 285 -10.93 67.05 31.36
C CYS A 285 -10.08 67.88 30.40
N GLY A 286 -9.11 68.63 30.93
CA GLY A 286 -8.20 69.53 30.20
C GLY A 286 -8.79 70.90 29.86
N ASN A 287 -10.09 71.14 30.12
CA ASN A 287 -10.78 72.40 29.85
C ASN A 287 -11.42 72.94 31.15
N PRO A 288 -11.15 74.20 31.56
CA PRO A 288 -11.77 74.76 32.76
C PRO A 288 -13.27 75.02 32.56
N ASP A 289 -14.10 74.69 33.56
CA ASP A 289 -15.53 75.06 33.58
C ASP A 289 -15.68 76.54 33.95
N VAL A 290 -15.47 77.41 32.97
CA VAL A 290 -15.64 78.87 33.07
C VAL A 290 -16.67 79.37 32.07
N ASP A 291 -17.29 80.49 32.43
CA ASP A 291 -18.19 81.31 31.62
C ASP A 291 -17.57 82.72 31.65
N THR A 292 -16.89 83.08 30.55
CA THR A 292 -16.02 84.26 30.47
C THR A 292 -16.80 85.54 30.20
N ASP A 293 -17.90 85.50 29.45
CA ASP A 293 -18.68 86.68 29.05
C ASP A 293 -20.00 86.87 29.81
N ASN A 294 -20.49 85.81 30.47
CA ASN A 294 -21.65 85.72 31.36
C ASN A 294 -23.01 85.67 30.62
N ASP A 295 -23.06 85.05 29.43
CA ASP A 295 -24.32 84.70 28.73
C ASP A 295 -25.07 83.52 29.40
N GLY A 296 -24.35 82.59 30.02
CA GLY A 296 -24.88 81.41 30.73
C GLY A 296 -24.55 80.05 30.10
N LEU A 297 -23.81 80.02 29.00
CA LEU A 297 -23.03 78.88 28.51
C LEU A 297 -21.63 78.88 29.15
N LEU A 298 -20.93 77.75 29.09
CA LEU A 298 -19.52 77.66 29.47
C LEU A 298 -18.66 77.78 28.20
N ASP A 299 -17.45 78.32 28.29
CA ASP A 299 -16.50 78.59 27.20
C ASP A 299 -16.20 77.38 26.28
N CYS A 300 -16.53 76.17 26.73
CA CYS A 300 -16.37 74.90 26.02
C CYS A 300 -17.59 74.48 25.18
N PHE A 301 -18.76 75.06 25.45
CA PHE A 301 -20.02 74.85 24.75
C PHE A 301 -20.54 76.12 24.07
N ASP A 302 -20.08 77.29 24.53
CA ASP A 302 -20.22 78.53 23.81
C ASP A 302 -19.34 78.52 22.56
N GLU A 303 -19.91 78.94 21.44
CA GLU A 303 -19.18 79.07 20.19
C GLU A 303 -18.48 80.45 20.07
N CYS A 304 -18.71 81.37 21.02
CA CYS A 304 -18.16 82.73 21.07
C CYS A 304 -17.73 83.27 22.46
N PRO A 305 -16.77 82.64 23.19
CA PRO A 305 -16.49 82.88 24.63
C PRO A 305 -16.00 84.27 25.09
N GLU A 306 -16.13 85.33 24.28
CA GLU A 306 -15.81 86.71 24.64
C GLU A 306 -16.90 87.73 24.21
N ASP A 307 -18.02 87.33 23.56
CA ASP A 307 -18.97 88.27 22.93
C ASP A 307 -20.47 87.81 22.96
N PRO A 308 -21.25 88.23 23.98
CA PRO A 308 -22.61 87.73 24.24
C PRO A 308 -23.70 88.50 23.48
N ASN A 309 -23.35 89.07 22.31
CA ASN A 309 -24.26 89.94 21.56
C ASN A 309 -24.98 89.17 20.44
N ASP A 310 -26.30 89.34 20.41
CA ASP A 310 -27.23 88.99 19.35
C ASP A 310 -27.95 90.31 18.99
N THR A 311 -27.66 90.86 17.82
CA THR A 311 -28.02 92.24 17.42
C THR A 311 -29.46 92.34 16.92
N ASP A 312 -30.04 91.29 16.35
CA ASP A 312 -31.40 91.32 15.77
C ASP A 312 -32.43 90.44 16.52
N GLY A 313 -31.98 89.46 17.29
CA GLY A 313 -32.77 88.66 18.22
C GLY A 313 -33.26 87.31 17.68
N ASP A 314 -32.62 86.74 16.65
CA ASP A 314 -32.99 85.44 16.07
C ASP A 314 -32.58 84.22 16.92
N GLY A 315 -31.58 84.41 17.80
CA GLY A 315 -31.07 83.38 18.71
C GLY A 315 -29.67 82.84 18.35
N MET A 316 -29.01 83.38 17.33
CA MET A 316 -27.57 83.18 17.08
C MET A 316 -26.78 84.46 17.42
N GLN A 317 -25.62 84.31 18.07
CA GLN A 317 -24.75 85.45 18.42
C GLN A 317 -24.08 86.04 17.15
N ASP A 318 -23.83 87.36 17.14
CA ASP A 318 -23.28 88.18 16.02
C ASP A 318 -21.95 87.65 15.42
N CYS A 319 -21.21 86.91 16.24
CA CYS A 319 -19.93 86.27 15.94
C CYS A 319 -20.04 85.01 15.05
N LYS A 320 -21.24 84.41 14.98
CA LYS A 320 -21.55 83.16 14.26
C LYS A 320 -22.62 83.35 13.21
N ASP A 321 -23.58 84.23 13.48
CA ASP A 321 -24.54 84.64 12.47
C ASP A 321 -23.80 85.29 11.29
N CYS A 322 -24.13 84.81 10.09
CA CYS A 322 -23.59 85.36 8.86
C CYS A 322 -24.38 86.58 8.34
N CYS A 323 -25.50 86.92 8.98
CA CYS A 323 -26.38 88.04 8.64
C CYS A 323 -26.87 88.89 9.86
N PRO A 324 -26.00 89.49 10.71
CA PRO A 324 -26.39 90.12 12.01
C PRO A 324 -27.26 91.40 11.98
N GLU A 325 -28.09 91.57 10.97
CA GLU A 325 -29.15 92.58 10.84
C GLU A 325 -30.45 92.00 10.19
N ASP A 326 -30.59 90.67 10.06
CA ASP A 326 -31.66 89.95 9.34
C ASP A 326 -32.27 88.79 10.17
N PRO A 327 -33.21 89.07 11.10
CA PRO A 327 -33.71 88.13 12.12
C PRO A 327 -34.63 87.00 11.60
N GLU A 328 -34.58 86.72 10.29
CA GLU A 328 -35.18 85.55 9.67
C GLU A 328 -34.10 84.61 9.06
N LYS A 329 -32.79 84.92 9.20
CA LYS A 329 -31.66 84.17 8.63
C LYS A 329 -30.32 84.24 9.41
N THR A 330 -30.10 83.36 10.39
CA THR A 330 -28.76 82.91 10.86
C THR A 330 -27.65 82.61 9.81
N ALA A 331 -27.97 82.51 8.51
CA ALA A 331 -27.05 82.08 7.47
C ALA A 331 -27.35 82.76 6.11
N LEU A 332 -26.31 82.97 5.29
CA LEU A 332 -26.39 83.67 4.00
C LEU A 332 -27.43 83.10 3.00
N GLY A 333 -27.91 81.86 3.18
CA GLY A 333 -28.78 81.19 2.21
C GLY A 333 -28.11 81.01 0.84
N GLN A 334 -28.91 81.03 -0.22
CA GLN A 334 -28.42 81.08 -1.60
C GLN A 334 -28.42 82.52 -2.15
N CYS A 335 -29.41 83.34 -1.78
CA CYS A 335 -29.60 84.70 -2.27
C CYS A 335 -28.90 85.80 -1.45
N GLY A 336 -28.30 85.45 -0.30
CA GLY A 336 -27.78 86.40 0.68
C GLY A 336 -28.80 86.78 1.76
N CYS A 337 -28.37 87.62 2.70
CA CYS A 337 -29.20 88.24 3.71
C CYS A 337 -30.23 89.21 3.08
N GLY A 338 -31.43 89.30 3.64
CA GLY A 338 -32.48 90.25 3.27
C GLY A 338 -33.25 89.90 1.98
N ILE A 339 -33.11 88.69 1.45
CA ILE A 339 -33.81 88.17 0.27
C ILE A 339 -34.28 86.74 0.56
N GLU A 340 -35.58 86.46 0.49
CA GLU A 340 -36.13 85.11 0.65
C GLU A 340 -35.53 84.13 -0.40
N ASP A 341 -35.04 82.96 0.05
CA ASP A 341 -34.55 81.89 -0.83
C ASP A 341 -35.73 81.12 -1.45
N ILE A 342 -36.47 81.79 -2.35
CA ILE A 342 -37.58 81.19 -3.09
C ILE A 342 -37.04 80.36 -4.24
N ASP A 343 -37.53 79.12 -4.34
CA ASP A 343 -37.30 78.16 -5.43
C ASP A 343 -38.68 77.85 -6.05
N THR A 344 -38.94 78.41 -7.24
CA THR A 344 -40.27 78.44 -7.86
C THR A 344 -40.69 77.11 -8.48
N ASP A 345 -39.76 76.29 -8.95
CA ASP A 345 -40.04 75.01 -9.62
C ASP A 345 -39.63 73.76 -8.81
N SER A 346 -38.87 73.95 -7.72
CA SER A 346 -38.35 72.93 -6.80
C SER A 346 -37.18 72.09 -7.33
N ASP A 347 -36.32 72.68 -8.18
CA ASP A 347 -35.00 72.17 -8.60
C ASP A 347 -34.02 71.97 -7.41
N GLY A 348 -34.07 72.86 -6.42
CA GLY A 348 -33.06 73.00 -5.36
C GLY A 348 -32.21 74.29 -5.47
N THR A 349 -32.40 75.05 -6.54
CA THR A 349 -31.75 76.34 -6.81
C THR A 349 -32.76 77.47 -6.69
N ALA A 350 -32.46 78.47 -5.85
CA ALA A 350 -33.35 79.61 -5.66
C ALA A 350 -33.34 80.54 -6.89
N ASP A 351 -34.51 81.14 -7.20
CA ASP A 351 -34.80 82.02 -8.35
C ASP A 351 -33.78 83.16 -8.57
N CYS A 352 -33.01 83.51 -7.55
CA CYS A 352 -31.96 84.54 -7.57
C CYS A 352 -30.66 84.08 -8.25
N ASN A 353 -30.42 82.77 -8.34
CA ASN A 353 -29.22 82.14 -8.91
C ASN A 353 -29.53 81.24 -10.12
N ASP A 354 -30.80 81.10 -10.48
CA ASP A 354 -31.25 80.24 -11.58
C ASP A 354 -31.48 81.03 -12.88
N ASP A 355 -30.94 80.57 -14.01
CA ASP A 355 -31.14 81.16 -15.34
C ASP A 355 -32.38 80.55 -16.08
N CYS A 356 -33.09 79.60 -15.45
CA CYS A 356 -34.21 78.80 -15.93
C CYS A 356 -35.38 78.59 -14.89
N PRO A 357 -35.78 79.58 -14.05
CA PRO A 357 -36.62 79.39 -12.83
C PRO A 357 -38.12 79.04 -13.03
N GLU A 358 -38.47 78.31 -14.09
CA GLU A 358 -39.76 77.64 -14.28
C GLU A 358 -39.60 76.17 -14.75
N SER A 359 -38.39 75.61 -14.70
CA SER A 359 -38.00 74.34 -15.33
C SER A 359 -37.12 73.45 -14.41
N PRO A 360 -37.73 72.52 -13.64
CA PRO A 360 -37.08 71.71 -12.59
C PRO A 360 -36.25 70.52 -13.15
N ILE A 361 -35.47 70.81 -14.19
CA ILE A 361 -34.63 69.90 -14.97
C ILE A 361 -33.24 70.51 -15.15
N LYS A 362 -33.13 71.85 -15.21
CA LYS A 362 -31.87 72.57 -15.43
C LYS A 362 -31.92 73.97 -14.84
N THR A 363 -30.86 74.32 -14.11
CA THR A 363 -30.58 75.69 -13.64
C THR A 363 -29.99 76.63 -14.71
N PHE A 364 -29.69 76.10 -15.91
CA PHE A 364 -29.07 76.84 -17.00
C PHE A 364 -29.56 76.37 -18.39
N PRO A 365 -29.82 77.25 -19.38
CA PRO A 365 -30.52 76.87 -20.63
C PRO A 365 -29.82 75.88 -21.58
N GLY A 366 -28.59 75.47 -21.32
CA GLY A 366 -27.91 74.41 -22.08
C GLY A 366 -27.79 74.67 -23.59
N TYR A 367 -27.94 73.61 -24.39
CA TYR A 367 -28.01 73.66 -25.86
C TYR A 367 -29.43 73.39 -26.40
N CYS A 368 -30.21 72.56 -25.71
CA CYS A 368 -31.59 72.20 -26.03
C CYS A 368 -32.66 73.13 -25.39
N GLY A 369 -32.26 74.10 -24.55
CA GLY A 369 -33.16 74.90 -23.71
C GLY A 369 -33.28 74.37 -22.28
N CYS A 370 -34.05 75.06 -21.43
CA CYS A 370 -34.32 74.61 -20.06
C CYS A 370 -35.14 73.30 -20.06
N ASP A 371 -36.21 73.25 -20.88
CA ASP A 371 -37.26 72.22 -20.84
C ASP A 371 -36.86 70.82 -21.39
N VAL A 372 -35.63 70.65 -21.90
CA VAL A 372 -35.19 69.44 -22.62
C VAL A 372 -33.73 69.12 -22.27
N GLU A 373 -33.46 67.92 -21.76
CA GLU A 373 -32.12 67.46 -21.39
C GLU A 373 -31.11 67.55 -22.55
N ASP A 374 -29.87 67.93 -22.27
CA ASP A 374 -28.77 67.98 -23.26
C ASP A 374 -28.15 66.57 -23.42
N THR A 375 -28.95 65.61 -23.90
CA THR A 375 -28.53 64.22 -24.12
C THR A 375 -27.93 64.06 -25.52
N ASP A 376 -26.87 63.25 -25.61
CA ASP A 376 -26.16 62.83 -26.83
C ASP A 376 -26.11 61.29 -26.77
N SER A 377 -27.12 60.65 -27.37
CA SER A 377 -27.45 59.24 -27.13
C SER A 377 -26.50 58.24 -27.81
N ASP A 378 -25.86 58.61 -28.92
CA ASP A 378 -24.86 57.77 -29.62
C ASP A 378 -23.39 58.27 -29.47
N GLY A 379 -23.22 59.50 -28.99
CA GLY A 379 -21.93 60.15 -28.75
C GLY A 379 -21.28 60.81 -29.97
N ASP A 380 -22.01 61.12 -31.05
CA ASP A 380 -21.52 61.90 -32.21
C ASP A 380 -20.91 63.24 -31.77
N GLY A 381 -21.49 63.86 -30.73
CA GLY A 381 -21.20 65.22 -30.30
C GLY A 381 -22.24 66.25 -30.75
N VAL A 382 -23.37 65.80 -31.31
CA VAL A 382 -24.62 66.55 -31.45
C VAL A 382 -25.61 66.03 -30.41
N PHE A 383 -26.39 66.93 -29.82
CA PHE A 383 -27.43 66.55 -28.86
C PHE A 383 -28.72 66.14 -29.59
N ASP A 384 -29.40 65.11 -29.07
CA ASP A 384 -30.60 64.46 -29.62
C ASP A 384 -31.66 65.46 -30.13
N CYS A 385 -31.82 66.59 -29.44
CA CYS A 385 -32.77 67.65 -29.77
C CYS A 385 -32.49 68.37 -31.11
N ASN A 386 -31.32 68.15 -31.72
CA ASN A 386 -30.88 68.71 -33.00
C ASN A 386 -30.61 67.62 -34.07
N GLU A 387 -31.04 66.37 -33.85
CA GLU A 387 -30.69 65.19 -34.64
C GLU A 387 -31.93 64.47 -35.22
N GLU A 388 -31.77 63.78 -36.36
CA GLU A 388 -32.82 62.92 -36.94
C GLU A 388 -32.58 61.40 -36.75
N CYS A 389 -31.41 61.01 -36.21
CA CYS A 389 -30.95 59.62 -36.08
C CYS A 389 -30.19 59.38 -34.75
N ILE A 390 -30.85 59.65 -33.63
CA ILE A 390 -30.31 59.64 -32.24
C ILE A 390 -29.59 58.36 -31.75
N ASP A 391 -29.51 57.31 -32.57
CA ASP A 391 -28.91 56.00 -32.28
C ASP A 391 -27.76 55.63 -33.27
N ASP A 392 -27.41 56.50 -34.24
CA ASP A 392 -26.40 56.21 -35.28
C ASP A 392 -25.34 57.32 -35.43
N LYS A 393 -24.28 57.13 -34.63
CA LYS A 393 -23.01 57.89 -34.59
C LYS A 393 -22.33 58.15 -35.94
N HIS A 394 -22.73 57.46 -37.01
CA HIS A 394 -22.15 57.62 -38.35
C HIS A 394 -23.12 58.32 -39.32
N LYS A 395 -24.38 58.53 -38.94
CA LYS A 395 -25.42 59.20 -39.73
C LYS A 395 -26.32 60.10 -38.88
N ARG A 396 -26.10 61.40 -38.96
CA ARG A 396 -26.99 62.43 -38.38
C ARG A 396 -28.33 62.63 -39.13
N HIS A 397 -28.50 61.95 -40.27
CA HIS A 397 -29.70 61.96 -41.11
C HIS A 397 -29.91 60.57 -41.74
N PRO A 398 -31.15 60.07 -41.95
CA PRO A 398 -31.40 58.68 -42.32
C PRO A 398 -30.80 58.17 -43.65
N GLY A 399 -30.42 59.04 -44.59
CA GLY A 399 -29.90 58.62 -45.89
C GLY A 399 -30.95 57.90 -46.74
N ILE A 400 -30.56 56.81 -47.42
CA ILE A 400 -31.44 55.96 -48.24
C ILE A 400 -31.81 54.68 -47.48
N CYS A 401 -30.85 54.05 -46.81
CA CYS A 401 -31.03 52.81 -46.06
C CYS A 401 -31.66 52.99 -44.66
N GLY A 402 -31.82 54.23 -44.19
CA GLY A 402 -32.22 54.54 -42.81
C GLY A 402 -31.02 54.74 -41.86
N CYS A 403 -31.31 55.15 -40.62
CA CYS A 403 -30.32 55.17 -39.53
C CYS A 403 -29.87 53.73 -39.22
N GLY A 404 -28.60 53.54 -38.86
CA GLY A 404 -28.02 52.25 -38.46
C GLY A 404 -27.60 51.32 -39.60
N VAL A 405 -27.80 51.71 -40.87
CA VAL A 405 -27.47 50.89 -42.06
C VAL A 405 -26.70 51.74 -43.06
N SER A 406 -25.53 51.29 -43.53
CA SER A 406 -24.67 52.07 -44.43
C SER A 406 -25.27 52.26 -45.83
N ASP A 407 -25.19 53.48 -46.39
CA ASP A 407 -25.57 53.78 -47.79
C ASP A 407 -24.42 53.44 -48.78
N ASN A 408 -23.69 52.35 -48.54
CA ASN A 408 -22.63 51.89 -49.45
C ASN A 408 -23.23 51.14 -50.65
N ASP A 409 -22.45 51.11 -51.74
CA ASP A 409 -22.70 50.41 -53.01
C ASP A 409 -21.38 49.70 -53.32
N GLN A 410 -21.37 48.37 -53.21
CA GLN A 410 -20.15 47.55 -53.16
C GLN A 410 -19.55 47.24 -54.53
N ASP A 411 -20.38 47.00 -55.55
CA ASP A 411 -19.94 46.60 -56.89
C ASP A 411 -20.02 47.72 -57.95
N GLY A 412 -20.75 48.80 -57.67
CA GLY A 412 -20.89 49.98 -58.51
C GLY A 412 -22.09 49.96 -59.47
N ASP A 413 -23.08 49.08 -59.27
CA ASP A 413 -24.38 49.08 -59.97
C ASP A 413 -25.10 50.45 -59.89
N GLY A 414 -25.03 51.11 -58.73
CA GLY A 414 -25.79 52.33 -58.39
C GLY A 414 -26.96 52.09 -57.44
N THR A 415 -27.20 50.84 -57.04
CA THR A 415 -28.07 50.43 -55.93
C THR A 415 -27.21 50.24 -54.67
N PRO A 416 -27.60 50.75 -53.49
CA PRO A 416 -26.88 50.45 -52.26
C PRO A 416 -27.11 49.01 -51.79
N ASP A 417 -26.10 48.38 -51.15
CA ASP A 417 -26.12 47.00 -50.64
C ASP A 417 -27.40 46.67 -49.84
N CYS A 418 -27.98 47.67 -49.17
CA CYS A 418 -29.20 47.54 -48.35
C CYS A 418 -30.53 47.35 -49.12
N LEU A 419 -30.51 47.40 -50.46
CA LEU A 419 -31.70 47.32 -51.33
C LEU A 419 -31.63 46.20 -52.39
N GLU A 420 -30.64 45.33 -52.33
CA GLU A 420 -30.42 44.22 -53.27
C GLU A 420 -30.26 42.86 -52.57
N ASP A 421 -30.27 41.76 -53.35
CA ASP A 421 -30.03 40.39 -52.86
C ASP A 421 -28.64 39.84 -53.30
N CYS A 422 -27.83 40.64 -54.00
CA CYS A 422 -26.67 40.19 -54.78
C CYS A 422 -25.53 41.23 -54.83
N ASP A 423 -25.15 41.77 -53.66
CA ASP A 423 -24.19 42.85 -53.35
C ASP A 423 -22.71 42.59 -53.77
N SER A 424 -22.52 42.02 -54.96
CA SER A 424 -21.26 41.63 -55.63
C SER A 424 -21.42 41.23 -57.12
N ASP A 425 -22.63 41.26 -57.70
CA ASP A 425 -22.89 40.98 -59.12
C ASP A 425 -23.51 42.21 -59.83
N PRO A 426 -22.69 43.10 -60.44
CA PRO A 426 -23.10 44.40 -61.02
C PRO A 426 -23.89 44.28 -62.34
N LEU A 427 -24.61 43.17 -62.49
CA LEU A 427 -25.51 42.81 -63.58
C LEU A 427 -26.85 42.25 -63.05
N LYS A 428 -27.02 41.97 -61.75
CA LYS A 428 -28.16 41.20 -61.22
C LYS A 428 -28.55 41.54 -59.76
N ILE A 429 -29.31 42.62 -59.55
CA ILE A 429 -29.87 43.07 -58.24
C ILE A 429 -30.67 41.98 -57.47
N TYR A 430 -31.27 40.99 -58.15
CA TYR A 430 -32.11 39.95 -57.55
C TYR A 430 -31.66 38.54 -57.97
N ALA A 431 -31.51 37.62 -57.00
CA ALA A 431 -30.85 36.33 -57.20
C ALA A 431 -31.46 35.41 -58.30
N GLY A 432 -32.77 35.48 -58.57
CA GLY A 432 -33.42 34.60 -59.54
C GLY A 432 -33.52 33.14 -59.07
N GLU A 433 -33.64 32.19 -60.00
CA GLU A 433 -33.70 30.75 -59.67
C GLU A 433 -32.30 30.09 -59.76
N CYS A 434 -31.44 30.55 -60.66
CA CYS A 434 -30.04 30.09 -60.74
C CYS A 434 -29.06 30.79 -59.78
N GLY A 435 -29.52 31.78 -59.00
CA GLY A 435 -28.69 32.56 -58.07
C GLY A 435 -27.90 33.71 -58.71
N CYS A 436 -27.24 34.52 -57.87
CA CYS A 436 -26.34 35.59 -58.31
C CYS A 436 -25.14 35.02 -59.11
N GLY A 437 -24.62 35.77 -60.09
CA GLY A 437 -23.50 35.37 -60.95
C GLY A 437 -23.86 34.37 -62.06
N VAL A 438 -25.07 33.80 -62.05
CA VAL A 438 -25.56 32.87 -63.08
C VAL A 438 -26.79 33.45 -63.78
N LYS A 439 -26.91 33.20 -65.09
CA LYS A 439 -28.05 33.63 -65.91
C LYS A 439 -29.11 32.55 -65.91
N ASP A 440 -30.35 32.97 -65.64
CA ASP A 440 -31.54 32.14 -65.77
C ASP A 440 -31.86 31.99 -67.28
N ILE A 441 -31.43 30.87 -67.88
CA ILE A 441 -31.66 30.50 -69.28
C ILE A 441 -32.08 29.02 -69.39
N ASP A 442 -32.76 28.71 -70.49
CA ASP A 442 -33.29 27.41 -70.92
C ASP A 442 -32.84 27.26 -72.39
N THR A 443 -31.98 26.26 -72.67
CA THR A 443 -31.25 26.12 -73.93
C THR A 443 -31.97 25.24 -74.97
N ASP A 444 -32.64 24.17 -74.56
CA ASP A 444 -33.32 23.24 -75.50
C ASP A 444 -34.85 23.45 -75.61
N GLY A 445 -35.47 24.14 -74.64
CA GLY A 445 -36.88 24.50 -74.63
C GLY A 445 -37.83 23.50 -73.96
N ASP A 446 -37.32 22.56 -73.15
CA ASP A 446 -38.11 21.69 -72.27
C ASP A 446 -38.94 22.49 -71.23
N GLY A 447 -38.37 23.57 -70.69
CA GLY A 447 -38.96 24.44 -69.67
C GLY A 447 -38.30 24.39 -68.29
N ILE A 448 -37.25 23.59 -68.11
CA ILE A 448 -36.29 23.64 -67.01
C ILE A 448 -35.14 24.60 -67.39
N LEU A 449 -34.55 25.29 -66.41
CA LEU A 449 -33.36 26.14 -66.64
C LEU A 449 -32.08 25.31 -66.65
N ASP A 450 -31.12 25.64 -67.51
CA ASP A 450 -29.82 24.95 -67.69
C ASP A 450 -29.08 24.67 -66.37
N CYS A 451 -29.28 25.51 -65.35
CA CYS A 451 -28.65 25.37 -64.03
C CYS A 451 -29.24 24.24 -63.16
N ASN A 452 -30.35 23.63 -63.59
CA ASN A 452 -31.11 22.60 -62.87
C ASN A 452 -31.23 21.27 -63.65
N GLU A 453 -30.46 21.08 -64.73
CA GLU A 453 -30.53 19.92 -65.63
C GLU A 453 -29.15 19.35 -65.98
N GLU A 454 -29.06 18.03 -66.22
CA GLU A 454 -27.81 17.34 -66.56
C GLU A 454 -27.58 17.13 -68.08
N CYS A 455 -28.63 17.23 -68.90
CA CYS A 455 -28.62 16.93 -70.34
C CYS A 455 -29.21 18.07 -71.21
N TYR A 456 -28.94 19.33 -70.87
CA TYR A 456 -29.43 20.63 -71.42
C TYR A 456 -29.42 20.87 -72.95
N GLU A 457 -29.16 19.87 -73.80
CA GLU A 457 -29.34 19.90 -75.26
C GLU A 457 -30.34 18.83 -75.78
N ASN A 458 -30.93 17.99 -74.92
CA ASN A 458 -31.85 16.91 -75.32
C ASN A 458 -33.23 16.99 -74.61
N PRO A 459 -34.27 17.56 -75.28
CA PRO A 459 -35.60 17.79 -74.69
C PRO A 459 -36.47 16.52 -74.61
N MET A 460 -35.84 15.35 -74.49
CA MET A 460 -36.44 14.07 -74.13
C MET A 460 -35.72 13.34 -72.98
N LYS A 461 -34.60 13.87 -72.47
CA LYS A 461 -33.86 13.33 -71.32
C LYS A 461 -33.39 14.46 -70.42
N THR A 462 -33.98 14.59 -69.23
CA THR A 462 -33.49 15.53 -68.20
C THR A 462 -32.32 14.97 -67.36
N ALA A 463 -31.97 13.70 -67.58
CA ALA A 463 -30.86 13.00 -66.94
C ALA A 463 -30.31 11.88 -67.86
N PRO A 464 -29.04 11.46 -67.74
CA PRO A 464 -28.38 10.63 -68.75
C PRO A 464 -28.97 9.22 -68.95
N GLY A 465 -29.47 8.56 -67.90
CA GLY A 465 -29.83 7.13 -67.98
C GLY A 465 -28.59 6.22 -68.02
N VAL A 466 -28.73 5.02 -68.60
CA VAL A 466 -27.63 4.05 -68.79
C VAL A 466 -26.90 4.31 -70.10
N CYS A 467 -27.63 4.47 -71.20
CA CYS A 467 -27.07 4.77 -72.53
C CYS A 467 -26.59 6.24 -72.71
N GLY A 468 -26.59 7.06 -71.65
CA GLY A 468 -26.17 8.47 -71.69
C GLY A 468 -27.18 9.43 -72.34
N CYS A 469 -26.88 10.75 -72.33
CA CYS A 469 -27.81 11.77 -72.85
C CYS A 469 -28.13 11.61 -74.35
N ASP A 470 -27.27 10.96 -75.14
CA ASP A 470 -27.39 10.88 -76.60
C ASP A 470 -28.33 9.77 -77.11
N ASP A 471 -28.32 8.59 -76.47
CA ASP A 471 -29.05 7.39 -76.91
C ASP A 471 -30.21 7.03 -75.96
N LEU A 472 -31.14 6.18 -76.42
CA LEU A 472 -32.35 5.79 -75.67
C LEU A 472 -32.20 4.41 -75.01
N ASP A 473 -32.60 4.32 -73.74
CA ASP A 473 -32.56 3.09 -72.94
C ASP A 473 -33.70 2.13 -73.34
N VAL A 474 -33.46 1.26 -74.31
CA VAL A 474 -34.40 0.25 -74.83
C VAL A 474 -33.75 -1.14 -74.94
N ASN A 475 -34.57 -2.19 -74.94
CA ASN A 475 -34.23 -3.59 -75.24
C ASN A 475 -35.16 -4.06 -76.38
N THR A 476 -34.61 -4.70 -77.42
CA THR A 476 -35.32 -5.03 -78.66
C THR A 476 -35.81 -6.48 -78.74
N ASP A 477 -35.05 -7.47 -78.25
CA ASP A 477 -35.38 -8.90 -78.45
C ASP A 477 -35.99 -9.61 -77.22
N GLY A 478 -35.73 -9.11 -76.01
CA GLY A 478 -36.29 -9.59 -74.75
C GLY A 478 -35.32 -10.30 -73.80
N ASP A 479 -34.02 -10.38 -74.10
CA ASP A 479 -33.00 -11.04 -73.27
C ASP A 479 -32.82 -10.42 -71.86
N MET A 480 -33.12 -9.12 -71.73
CA MET A 480 -32.97 -8.20 -70.58
C MET A 480 -31.68 -7.35 -70.50
N ILE A 481 -30.83 -7.31 -71.54
CA ILE A 481 -29.75 -6.32 -71.71
C ILE A 481 -30.25 -5.16 -72.60
N LEU A 482 -29.71 -3.95 -72.44
CA LEU A 482 -30.10 -2.81 -73.29
C LEU A 482 -29.42 -2.89 -74.66
N ASP A 483 -30.06 -2.40 -75.71
CA ASP A 483 -29.53 -2.37 -77.10
C ASP A 483 -28.18 -1.62 -77.21
N CYS A 484 -27.81 -0.82 -76.21
CA CYS A 484 -26.54 -0.12 -76.11
C CYS A 484 -25.43 -0.90 -75.36
N GLU A 485 -25.74 -2.07 -74.79
CA GLU A 485 -24.82 -2.93 -74.00
C GLU A 485 -24.77 -4.40 -74.50
N ASP A 486 -25.51 -4.76 -75.56
CA ASP A 486 -25.54 -6.12 -76.16
C ASP A 486 -24.80 -6.16 -77.52
N GLU A 487 -23.98 -7.19 -77.77
CA GLU A 487 -23.28 -7.41 -79.03
C GLU A 487 -24.07 -8.28 -80.05
N CYS A 488 -25.14 -8.95 -79.62
CA CYS A 488 -26.06 -9.71 -80.48
C CYS A 488 -27.56 -9.33 -80.27
N PRO A 489 -28.03 -8.06 -80.45
CA PRO A 489 -29.38 -7.55 -80.03
C PRO A 489 -30.65 -8.10 -80.73
N LEU A 490 -30.59 -9.35 -81.22
CA LEU A 490 -31.61 -10.08 -81.97
C LEU A 490 -31.56 -11.60 -81.69
N ASP A 491 -30.84 -12.06 -80.67
CA ASP A 491 -30.68 -13.49 -80.30
C ASP A 491 -30.80 -13.71 -78.78
N GLU A 492 -32.02 -14.02 -78.34
CA GLU A 492 -32.42 -14.30 -76.94
C GLU A 492 -31.57 -15.36 -76.18
N ASN A 493 -30.62 -16.02 -76.85
CA ASN A 493 -29.76 -17.08 -76.29
C ASN A 493 -28.27 -16.70 -76.22
N LYS A 494 -27.82 -15.60 -76.85
CA LYS A 494 -26.42 -15.16 -76.88
C LYS A 494 -26.34 -13.64 -76.87
N THR A 495 -25.71 -13.11 -75.82
CA THR A 495 -25.40 -11.66 -75.65
C THR A 495 -23.97 -11.31 -76.09
N GLU A 496 -23.15 -12.33 -76.32
CA GLU A 496 -21.81 -12.25 -76.92
C GLU A 496 -21.73 -13.30 -78.05
N PRO A 497 -21.00 -13.06 -79.15
CA PRO A 497 -20.98 -13.99 -80.28
C PRO A 497 -20.44 -15.39 -79.96
N GLY A 498 -19.43 -15.53 -79.08
CA GLY A 498 -18.69 -16.79 -78.89
C GLY A 498 -17.90 -17.22 -80.14
N ASP A 499 -17.22 -18.37 -80.06
CA ASP A 499 -16.31 -18.84 -81.12
C ASP A 499 -17.07 -19.25 -82.40
N CYS A 500 -18.24 -19.88 -82.28
CA CYS A 500 -19.08 -20.26 -83.41
C CYS A 500 -20.04 -19.13 -83.89
N GLY A 501 -20.09 -17.99 -83.19
CA GLY A 501 -20.90 -16.80 -83.52
C GLY A 501 -22.36 -16.81 -82.97
N CYS A 502 -23.02 -15.64 -82.98
CA CYS A 502 -24.45 -15.52 -82.58
C CYS A 502 -25.30 -16.53 -83.38
N GLY A 503 -26.25 -17.21 -82.73
CA GLY A 503 -27.15 -18.19 -83.35
C GLY A 503 -26.59 -19.62 -83.52
N VAL A 504 -25.39 -19.93 -83.01
CA VAL A 504 -24.77 -21.28 -83.04
C VAL A 504 -24.19 -21.62 -81.65
N SER A 505 -24.26 -22.89 -81.23
CA SER A 505 -23.75 -23.35 -79.92
C SER A 505 -22.26 -23.73 -79.98
N ASP A 506 -21.54 -23.47 -78.88
CA ASP A 506 -20.09 -23.67 -78.73
C ASP A 506 -19.75 -24.91 -77.86
N ASP A 507 -20.59 -25.95 -77.88
CA ASP A 507 -20.42 -27.15 -77.04
C ASP A 507 -19.20 -28.00 -77.44
N ASP A 508 -18.45 -28.49 -76.44
CA ASP A 508 -17.36 -29.48 -76.54
C ASP A 508 -17.79 -30.77 -75.80
N ASP A 509 -17.93 -31.88 -76.55
CA ASP A 509 -18.46 -33.14 -76.03
C ASP A 509 -17.40 -34.02 -75.32
N ASP A 510 -16.15 -34.06 -75.80
CA ASP A 510 -15.11 -34.97 -75.30
C ASP A 510 -14.08 -34.33 -74.35
N LYS A 511 -13.95 -33.00 -74.43
CA LYS A 511 -13.24 -32.10 -73.51
C LYS A 511 -11.73 -32.05 -73.72
N ASP A 512 -11.32 -32.19 -74.98
CA ASP A 512 -9.99 -31.82 -75.48
C ASP A 512 -9.75 -30.29 -75.46
N GLY A 513 -10.81 -29.48 -75.47
CA GLY A 513 -10.78 -28.02 -75.43
C GLY A 513 -11.21 -27.33 -76.72
N THR A 514 -11.59 -28.09 -77.75
CA THR A 514 -12.03 -27.59 -79.05
C THR A 514 -13.55 -27.77 -79.21
N PRO A 515 -14.33 -26.72 -79.51
CA PRO A 515 -15.78 -26.87 -79.68
C PRO A 515 -16.12 -27.72 -80.90
N ASN A 516 -17.24 -28.45 -80.82
CA ASN A 516 -17.79 -29.33 -81.86
C ASN A 516 -18.00 -28.67 -83.24
N CYS A 517 -17.96 -27.33 -83.32
CA CYS A 517 -18.05 -26.59 -84.59
C CYS A 517 -16.71 -26.51 -85.36
N GLU A 518 -15.57 -26.74 -84.69
CA GLU A 518 -14.23 -26.71 -85.28
C GLU A 518 -13.47 -28.04 -85.20
N ASP A 519 -13.80 -28.94 -84.27
CA ASP A 519 -13.05 -30.20 -84.09
C ASP A 519 -13.28 -31.28 -85.18
N MET A 520 -12.25 -32.10 -85.43
CA MET A 520 -12.24 -33.20 -86.40
C MET A 520 -12.24 -34.62 -85.79
N CYS A 521 -12.07 -34.80 -84.47
CA CYS A 521 -12.21 -36.10 -83.80
C CYS A 521 -12.99 -36.05 -82.47
N PRO A 522 -14.29 -35.62 -82.44
CA PRO A 522 -14.97 -35.09 -81.23
C PRO A 522 -15.44 -36.14 -80.21
N LEU A 523 -14.68 -37.22 -80.04
CA LEU A 523 -14.85 -38.33 -79.10
C LEU A 523 -13.49 -38.93 -78.62
N ASP A 524 -12.35 -38.29 -78.90
CA ASP A 524 -11.01 -38.64 -78.44
C ASP A 524 -10.27 -37.42 -77.88
N MET A 525 -10.45 -37.18 -76.57
CA MET A 525 -9.89 -36.10 -75.73
C MET A 525 -8.36 -35.89 -75.74
N ASN A 526 -7.62 -36.61 -76.60
CA ASN A 526 -6.18 -36.50 -76.78
C ASN A 526 -5.80 -35.99 -78.18
N LYS A 527 -6.76 -35.89 -79.13
CA LYS A 527 -6.51 -35.73 -80.56
C LYS A 527 -7.64 -35.00 -81.32
N THR A 528 -7.52 -33.68 -81.46
CA THR A 528 -8.22 -32.94 -82.52
C THR A 528 -7.96 -33.46 -83.94
N GLU A 529 -6.75 -33.98 -84.22
CA GLU A 529 -6.37 -34.57 -85.51
C GLU A 529 -5.88 -36.04 -85.38
N PRO A 530 -6.19 -36.95 -86.33
CA PRO A 530 -5.97 -38.39 -86.16
C PRO A 530 -4.53 -38.93 -86.01
N GLY A 531 -3.49 -38.18 -86.36
CA GLY A 531 -2.10 -38.69 -86.28
C GLY A 531 -1.80 -39.89 -87.19
N GLU A 532 -0.84 -40.74 -86.80
CA GLU A 532 -0.30 -41.83 -87.64
C GLU A 532 -0.74 -43.24 -87.22
N CYS A 533 -1.23 -43.43 -85.99
CA CYS A 533 -1.93 -44.63 -85.51
C CYS A 533 -3.47 -44.46 -85.51
N GLY A 534 -4.00 -43.23 -85.66
CA GLY A 534 -5.43 -42.90 -85.66
C GLY A 534 -5.92 -42.28 -84.34
N CYS A 535 -7.14 -41.73 -84.31
CA CYS A 535 -7.79 -41.35 -83.04
C CYS A 535 -8.06 -42.61 -82.19
N GLY A 536 -7.74 -42.58 -80.91
CA GLY A 536 -7.92 -43.64 -79.92
C GLY A 536 -6.66 -44.45 -79.53
N GLU A 537 -5.52 -44.24 -80.21
CA GLU A 537 -4.25 -44.93 -79.94
C GLU A 537 -3.09 -43.93 -80.02
N SER A 538 -2.02 -44.07 -79.21
CA SER A 538 -0.93 -43.09 -79.16
C SER A 538 0.17 -43.32 -80.22
N ASP A 539 0.89 -42.24 -80.55
CA ASP A 539 1.96 -42.18 -81.56
C ASP A 539 3.36 -42.06 -80.91
N ASP A 540 3.52 -42.48 -79.65
CA ASP A 540 4.79 -42.38 -78.90
C ASP A 540 5.86 -43.39 -79.38
N ASP A 541 7.14 -43.06 -79.18
CA ASP A 541 8.33 -43.88 -79.51
C ASP A 541 9.24 -43.95 -78.27
N ASP A 542 9.24 -45.09 -77.56
CA ASP A 542 9.88 -45.20 -76.24
C ASP A 542 11.40 -45.41 -76.32
N ASP A 543 11.91 -46.14 -77.31
CA ASP A 543 13.35 -46.44 -77.45
C ASP A 543 14.10 -45.47 -78.39
N HIS A 544 13.35 -44.61 -79.09
CA HIS A 544 13.80 -43.51 -79.93
C HIS A 544 14.54 -43.98 -81.22
N ASP A 545 14.17 -45.16 -81.75
CA ASP A 545 14.56 -45.69 -83.06
C ASP A 545 14.03 -44.83 -84.23
N GLY A 546 12.87 -44.19 -84.07
CA GLY A 546 12.16 -43.44 -85.10
C GLY A 546 10.88 -44.11 -85.61
N ILE A 547 10.41 -45.18 -84.97
CA ILE A 547 9.16 -45.89 -85.28
C ILE A 547 8.31 -45.92 -84.01
N PRO A 548 7.06 -45.38 -84.02
CA PRO A 548 6.25 -45.34 -82.81
C PRO A 548 5.84 -46.75 -82.35
N ASN A 549 5.68 -46.90 -81.04
CA ASN A 549 5.38 -48.12 -80.28
C ASN A 549 4.22 -48.95 -80.87
N CYS A 550 3.26 -48.32 -81.56
CA CYS A 550 2.18 -49.02 -82.28
C CYS A 550 2.69 -49.88 -83.48
N LYS A 551 4.00 -49.85 -83.79
CA LYS A 551 4.64 -50.46 -84.98
C LYS A 551 5.98 -51.22 -84.75
N ASP A 552 6.61 -51.25 -83.56
CA ASP A 552 7.93 -51.94 -83.29
C ASP A 552 7.88 -53.25 -82.42
N PHE A 553 8.98 -54.04 -82.34
CA PHE A 553 9.03 -55.45 -81.95
C PHE A 553 10.33 -56.03 -81.25
N ILE A 554 11.25 -55.28 -80.60
CA ILE A 554 12.46 -55.88 -79.92
C ILE A 554 12.61 -55.54 -78.41
N VAL A 555 13.17 -56.45 -77.58
CA VAL A 555 13.09 -56.43 -76.08
C VAL A 555 14.33 -57.03 -75.35
N ALA A 556 14.82 -56.40 -74.25
CA ALA A 556 15.55 -56.96 -73.06
C ALA A 556 16.30 -55.85 -72.24
N CYS A 557 16.75 -55.95 -70.97
CA CYS A 557 16.44 -56.73 -69.72
C CYS A 557 17.32 -56.20 -68.54
N ASP A 558 16.89 -56.40 -67.28
CA ASP A 558 17.66 -56.37 -65.99
C ASP A 558 18.38 -55.03 -65.59
N GLU A 559 18.77 -54.70 -64.35
CA GLU A 559 18.60 -55.16 -62.93
C GLU A 559 18.84 -53.89 -62.03
N ALA A 560 18.58 -53.75 -60.72
CA ALA A 560 18.04 -54.57 -59.60
C ALA A 560 17.50 -53.62 -58.48
N ALA A 561 17.14 -54.12 -57.28
CA ALA A 561 16.77 -53.31 -56.10
C ALA A 561 17.26 -53.92 -54.76
N VAL A 562 17.40 -53.11 -53.69
CA VAL A 562 17.79 -53.57 -52.32
C VAL A 562 17.01 -52.79 -51.24
N ILE A 563 16.62 -53.48 -50.16
CA ILE A 563 15.74 -53.01 -49.06
C ILE A 563 16.33 -53.50 -47.70
N CYS A 564 15.72 -53.09 -46.57
CA CYS A 564 15.87 -53.55 -45.16
C CYS A 564 16.83 -52.71 -44.30
N PRO A 565 16.53 -52.51 -42.99
CA PRO A 565 16.71 -53.57 -41.99
C PRO A 565 15.63 -53.69 -40.89
N VAL A 566 15.37 -54.93 -40.42
CA VAL A 566 15.18 -55.26 -38.98
C VAL A 566 15.75 -56.66 -38.71
N ASP A 567 16.83 -56.70 -37.92
CA ASP A 567 17.39 -57.73 -37.03
C ASP A 567 17.69 -59.21 -37.42
N THR A 568 18.93 -59.57 -37.01
CA THR A 568 19.46 -60.85 -36.48
C THR A 568 19.99 -62.01 -37.36
N GLU A 569 21.20 -62.44 -36.98
CA GLU A 569 21.91 -63.73 -37.17
C GLU A 569 22.16 -64.26 -38.60
N CYS A 570 23.30 -63.88 -39.20
CA CYS A 570 24.51 -64.73 -39.18
C CYS A 570 25.79 -63.99 -39.63
#